data_AF-A0A6A4ED35-F1
#
_entry.id   AF-A0A6A4ED35-F1
#
_cell.length_a   1.000
_cell.length_b   1.000
_cell.length_c   1.000
_cell.angle_alpha   90.00
_cell.angle_beta   90.00
_cell.angle_gamma   90.00
#
_symmetry.space_group_name_H-M   'P 1'
#
loop_
_entity.id
_entity.type
_entity.pdbx_description
1 polymer ?
#
loop_
_entity_poly.entity_id
_entity_poly.type
_entity_poly.pdbx_seq_one_letter_code
_entity_poly.pdbx_strand_id
1 'polypeptide(L)'
;MANKKFSNPQRFFTASGLLDPTVFTPKEFEAFVLAKRKDLKAVTLGGYRSAMKDSYRRNNVPVPDEYGEGMKTLFCGIKRLQAETEQTADVRSSGMRALTYSMYEKLEASISDTN
;
A
#
# COMPACT_ATOMS: atom_id res chain seq x y z
N MET A 1 5.40 -4.69 -14.96
CA MET A 1 5.81 -3.29 -14.66
C MET A 1 7.09 -3.35 -13.83
N ALA A 2 8.20 -2.88 -14.39
CA ALA A 2 9.52 -3.06 -13.83
C ALA A 2 9.67 -2.29 -12.49
N ASN A 3 10.16 -2.99 -11.45
CA ASN A 3 10.64 -2.35 -10.23
C ASN A 3 11.83 -1.47 -10.62
N LYS A 4 11.62 -0.16 -10.73
CA LYS A 4 12.69 0.80 -10.94
C LYS A 4 13.59 0.74 -9.70
N LYS A 5 14.70 0.00 -9.80
CA LYS A 5 15.74 0.04 -8.79
C LYS A 5 16.32 1.45 -8.84
N PHE A 6 16.21 2.20 -7.75
CA PHE A 6 16.86 3.49 -7.60
C PHE A 6 18.38 3.25 -7.64
N SER A 7 18.98 3.26 -8.83
CA SER A 7 20.36 2.78 -9.06
C SER A 7 21.43 3.60 -8.31
N ASN A 8 21.05 4.77 -7.78
CA ASN A 8 21.85 5.54 -6.84
C ASN A 8 20.91 6.42 -5.98
N PRO A 9 20.49 6.00 -4.78
CA PRO A 9 19.58 6.77 -3.93
C PRO A 9 20.24 8.02 -3.34
N GLN A 10 21.58 8.06 -3.23
CA GLN A 10 22.29 9.20 -2.65
C GLN A 10 22.13 10.48 -3.46
N ARG A 11 21.84 10.37 -4.77
CA ARG A 11 21.63 11.53 -5.65
C ARG A 11 20.45 12.42 -5.21
N PHE A 12 19.52 11.86 -4.44
CA PHE A 12 18.31 12.57 -4.01
C PHE A 12 18.52 13.37 -2.73
N PHE A 13 19.69 13.24 -2.10
CA PHE A 13 20.02 13.93 -0.86
C PHE A 13 21.06 15.02 -1.13
N THR A 14 20.90 16.16 -0.47
CA THR A 14 21.89 17.23 -0.43
C THR A 14 23.09 16.81 0.41
N ALA A 15 24.17 17.60 0.38
CA ALA A 15 25.33 17.40 1.26
C ALA A 15 24.98 17.44 2.77
N SER A 16 23.87 18.10 3.14
CA SER A 16 23.33 18.13 4.50
C SER A 16 22.48 16.91 4.87
N GLY A 17 22.32 15.94 3.96
CA GLY A 17 21.52 14.73 4.17
C GLY A 17 20.01 14.97 4.08
N LEU A 18 19.58 16.14 3.62
CA LEU A 18 18.17 16.45 3.39
C LEU A 18 17.76 16.04 1.98
N LEU A 19 16.51 15.64 1.82
CA LEU A 19 15.99 15.28 0.51
C LEU A 19 15.82 16.54 -0.35
N ASP A 20 16.42 16.54 -1.54
CA ASP A 20 16.35 17.65 -2.48
C ASP A 20 15.05 17.54 -3.33
N PRO A 21 14.07 18.44 -3.16
CA PRO A 21 12.82 18.40 -3.89
C PRO A 21 12.96 18.76 -5.38
N THR A 22 14.10 19.34 -5.80
CA THR A 22 14.40 19.64 -7.20
C THR A 22 14.87 18.40 -7.97
N VAL A 23 15.54 17.46 -7.27
CA VAL A 23 16.03 16.21 -7.85
C VAL A 23 15.02 15.07 -7.63
N PHE A 24 14.41 14.99 -6.44
CA PHE A 24 13.41 13.99 -6.11
C PHE A 24 12.01 14.45 -6.54
N THR A 25 11.73 14.34 -7.84
CA THR A 25 10.50 14.79 -8.47
C THR A 25 9.25 13.99 -8.04
N PRO A 26 8.01 14.49 -8.28
CA PRO A 26 6.78 13.74 -8.03
C PRO A 26 6.77 12.32 -8.63
N LYS A 27 7.36 12.14 -9.83
CA LYS A 27 7.43 10.85 -10.51
C LYS A 27 8.32 9.84 -9.76
N GLU A 28 9.43 10.30 -9.18
CA GLU A 28 10.29 9.45 -8.37
C GLU A 28 9.61 9.08 -7.05
N PHE A 29 8.85 10.02 -6.45
CA PHE A 29 8.02 9.71 -5.28
C PHE A 29 6.93 8.69 -5.60
N GLU A 30 6.23 8.82 -6.72
CA GLU A 30 5.23 7.84 -7.17
C GLU A 30 5.85 6.45 -7.35
N ALA A 31 7.01 6.36 -8.02
CA ALA A 31 7.72 5.09 -8.18
C ALA A 31 8.12 4.48 -6.83
N PHE A 32 8.55 5.30 -5.88
CA PHE A 32 8.86 4.89 -4.51
C PHE A 32 7.62 4.34 -3.79
N VAL A 33 6.50 5.06 -3.85
CA VAL A 33 5.22 4.64 -3.26
C VAL A 33 4.77 3.31 -3.85
N LEU A 34 4.83 3.15 -5.18
CA LEU A 34 4.47 1.92 -5.86
C LEU A 34 5.36 0.74 -5.47
N ALA A 35 6.66 0.97 -5.27
CA ALA A 35 7.59 -0.07 -4.82
C ALA A 35 7.32 -0.50 -3.38
N LYS A 36 6.92 0.43 -2.50
CA LYS A 36 6.72 0.19 -1.06
C LYS A 36 5.30 -0.13 -0.63
N ARG A 37 4.31 -0.05 -1.52
CA ARG A 37 2.89 -0.29 -1.21
C ARG A 37 2.56 -1.67 -0.64
N LYS A 38 3.41 -2.68 -0.90
CA LYS A 38 3.26 -4.04 -0.36
C LYS A 38 3.85 -4.19 1.05
N ASP A 39 4.86 -3.38 1.35
CA ASP A 39 5.60 -3.46 2.61
C ASP A 39 5.03 -2.50 3.67
N LEU A 40 4.42 -1.38 3.24
CA LEU A 40 3.98 -0.28 4.09
C LEU A 40 2.49 -0.01 3.95
N LYS A 41 1.84 0.34 5.07
CA LYS A 41 0.44 0.77 5.09
C LYS A 41 0.25 2.09 4.36
N ALA A 42 -0.92 2.27 3.74
CA ALA A 42 -1.29 3.48 3.03
C ALA A 42 -1.23 4.74 3.92
N VAL A 43 -1.51 4.60 5.23
CA VAL A 43 -1.38 5.69 6.21
C VAL A 43 0.08 6.17 6.30
N THR A 44 1.03 5.25 6.42
CA THR A 44 2.47 5.58 6.50
C THR A 44 2.95 6.27 5.23
N LEU A 45 2.57 5.74 4.07
CA LEU A 45 2.92 6.34 2.77
C LEU A 45 2.27 7.72 2.58
N GLY A 46 1.05 7.93 3.12
CA GLY A 46 0.41 9.24 3.18
C GLY A 46 1.17 10.23 4.07
N GLY A 47 1.76 9.77 5.17
CA GLY A 47 2.67 10.57 6.00
C GLY A 47 3.90 11.05 5.22
N TYR A 48 4.49 10.18 4.39
CA TYR A 48 5.61 10.56 3.53
C TYR A 48 5.23 11.63 2.50
N ARG A 49 4.00 11.60 1.95
CA ARG A 49 3.51 12.67 1.08
C ARG A 49 3.49 14.02 1.80
N SER A 50 3.04 14.05 3.05
CA SER A 50 3.04 15.29 3.86
C SER A 50 4.46 15.79 4.12
N ALA A 51 5.40 14.90 4.47
CA ALA A 51 6.81 15.24 4.64
C ALA A 51 7.43 15.79 3.35
N MET A 52 7.04 15.24 2.20
CA MET A 52 7.53 15.70 0.90
C MET A 52 7.02 17.10 0.58
N LYS A 53 5.72 17.38 0.76
CA LYS A 53 5.16 18.74 0.66
C LYS A 53 5.88 19.73 1.59
N ASP A 54 6.21 19.27 2.80
CA ASP A 54 6.96 20.08 3.76
C ASP A 54 8.38 20.40 3.26
N SER A 55 9.05 19.44 2.61
CA SER A 55 10.36 19.67 1.98
C SER A 55 10.29 20.74 0.89
N TYR A 56 9.30 20.68 -0.02
CA TYR A 56 9.08 21.74 -1.04
C TYR A 56 8.95 23.12 -0.39
N ARG A 57 8.11 23.22 0.65
CA ARG A 57 7.89 24.47 1.40
C ARG A 57 9.17 24.99 2.06
N ARG A 58 9.96 24.13 2.71
CA ARG A 58 11.22 24.52 3.37
C ARG A 58 12.29 25.00 2.39
N ASN A 59 12.31 24.44 1.19
CA ASN A 59 13.25 24.83 0.14
C ASN A 59 12.76 26.02 -0.71
N ASN A 60 11.64 26.66 -0.34
CA ASN A 60 11.00 27.74 -1.12
C ASN A 60 10.69 27.34 -2.57
N VAL A 61 10.42 26.06 -2.82
CA VAL A 61 10.02 25.54 -4.13
C VAL A 61 8.50 25.39 -4.17
N PRO A 62 7.82 25.84 -5.23
CA PRO A 62 6.37 25.61 -5.36
C PRO A 62 6.06 24.12 -5.34
N VAL A 63 5.03 23.73 -4.58
CA VAL A 63 4.58 22.35 -4.53
C VAL A 63 3.96 22.00 -5.89
N PRO A 64 4.42 20.93 -6.58
CA PRO A 64 3.84 20.53 -7.86
C PRO A 64 2.37 20.09 -7.73
N ASP A 65 1.56 20.39 -8.73
CA ASP A 65 0.11 20.07 -8.76
C ASP A 65 -0.18 18.56 -8.69
N GLU A 66 0.79 17.72 -9.07
CA GLU A 66 0.71 16.26 -8.95
C GLU A 66 0.55 15.80 -7.49
N TYR A 67 1.08 16.57 -6.53
CA TYR A 67 0.83 16.33 -5.10
C TYR A 67 -0.60 16.68 -4.69
N GLY A 68 -1.43 17.20 -5.58
CA GLY A 68 -2.85 17.50 -5.40
C GLY A 68 -3.72 16.26 -5.61
N GLU A 69 -4.54 16.28 -6.65
CA GLU A 69 -5.59 15.27 -6.88
C GLU A 69 -5.03 13.94 -7.40
N GLY A 70 -4.03 13.96 -8.29
CA GLY A 70 -3.42 12.75 -8.85
C GLY A 70 -2.89 11.81 -7.78
N MET A 71 -2.08 12.31 -6.85
CA MET A 71 -1.61 11.51 -5.72
C MET A 71 -2.73 11.09 -4.78
N LYS A 72 -3.77 11.91 -4.52
CA LYS A 72 -4.90 11.45 -3.70
C LYS A 72 -5.54 10.20 -4.29
N THR A 73 -5.81 10.19 -5.60
CA THR A 73 -6.38 9.04 -6.30
C THR A 73 -5.49 7.81 -6.17
N LEU A 74 -4.17 7.97 -6.32
CA LEU A 74 -3.20 6.88 -6.07
C LEU A 74 -3.32 6.31 -4.65
N PHE A 75 -3.32 7.18 -3.63
CA PHE A 75 -3.42 6.75 -2.23
C PHE A 75 -4.76 6.08 -1.91
N CYS A 76 -5.87 6.58 -2.48
CA CYS A 76 -7.17 5.93 -2.38
C CYS A 76 -7.15 4.52 -3.01
N GLY A 77 -6.53 4.38 -4.18
CA GLY A 77 -6.34 3.08 -4.82
C GLY A 77 -5.54 2.10 -3.97
N ILE A 78 -4.43 2.56 -3.35
CA ILE A 78 -3.62 1.73 -2.44
C ILE A 78 -4.42 1.30 -1.22
N LYS A 79 -5.18 2.21 -0.59
CA LYS A 79 -6.05 1.88 0.56
C LYS A 79 -7.07 0.80 0.20
N ARG A 80 -7.72 0.93 -0.97
CA ARG A 80 -8.70 -0.06 -1.45
C ARG A 80 -8.05 -1.44 -1.64
N LEU A 81 -6.89 -1.51 -2.30
CA LEU A 81 -6.17 -2.77 -2.50
C LEU A 81 -5.72 -3.42 -1.19
N GLN A 82 -5.28 -2.62 -0.22
CA GLN A 82 -4.92 -3.12 1.11
C GLN A 82 -6.14 -3.67 1.85
N ALA A 83 -7.26 -2.94 1.85
CA ALA A 83 -8.51 -3.39 2.47
C ALA A 83 -9.05 -4.68 1.84
N GLU A 84 -9.05 -4.77 0.50
CA GLU A 84 -9.45 -5.98 -0.23
C GLU A 84 -8.58 -7.19 0.17
N THR A 85 -7.26 -6.97 0.32
CA THR A 85 -6.32 -8.02 0.73
C THR A 85 -6.57 -8.45 2.18
N GLU A 86 -6.77 -7.50 3.09
CA GLU A 86 -7.07 -7.78 4.50
C GLU A 86 -8.39 -8.55 4.64
N GLN A 87 -9.44 -8.12 3.93
CA GLN A 87 -10.73 -8.81 3.93
C GLN A 87 -10.66 -10.23 3.34
N THR A 88 -9.93 -10.43 2.23
CA THR A 88 -9.78 -11.77 1.65
C THR A 88 -8.85 -12.68 2.46
N ALA A 89 -7.86 -12.13 3.16
CA ALA A 89 -7.04 -12.88 4.11
C ALA A 89 -7.86 -13.33 5.32
N ASP A 90 -8.74 -12.46 5.82
CA ASP A 90 -9.59 -12.76 6.97
C ASP A 90 -10.71 -13.77 6.65
N VAL A 91 -11.24 -13.75 5.40
CA VAL A 91 -12.18 -14.78 4.89
C VAL A 91 -11.60 -16.20 4.89
N ARG A 92 -10.26 -16.36 4.89
CA ARG A 92 -9.62 -17.68 5.04
C ARG A 92 -9.39 -18.08 6.49
N SER A 93 -9.50 -17.15 7.44
CA SER A 93 -9.23 -17.36 8.87
C SER A 93 -10.50 -17.50 9.72
N SER A 94 -11.63 -16.91 9.29
CA SER A 94 -12.88 -17.10 9.97
C SER A 94 -13.37 -18.53 9.72
N GLY A 95 -13.20 -19.41 10.72
CA GLY A 95 -13.69 -20.79 10.75
C GLY A 95 -15.21 -20.93 10.60
N MET A 96 -15.92 -19.90 10.15
CA MET A 96 -17.33 -19.89 9.82
C MET A 96 -17.56 -20.15 8.33
N ARG A 97 -16.92 -21.18 7.78
CA ARG A 97 -17.47 -21.76 6.55
C ARG A 97 -18.76 -22.46 6.96
N ALA A 98 -19.90 -21.95 6.47
CA ALA A 98 -21.13 -22.71 6.50
C ALA A 98 -20.84 -24.09 5.88
N LEU A 99 -21.12 -25.15 6.63
CA LEU A 99 -20.95 -26.52 6.15
C LEU A 99 -21.74 -26.65 4.85
N THR A 100 -21.08 -27.14 3.79
CA THR A 100 -21.79 -27.44 2.55
C THR A 100 -22.74 -28.61 2.80
N TYR A 101 -23.82 -28.71 2.03
CA TYR A 101 -24.82 -29.78 2.17
C TYR A 101 -24.19 -31.20 2.16
N SER A 102 -23.18 -31.41 1.32
CA SER A 102 -22.41 -32.66 1.27
C SER A 102 -21.59 -32.98 2.54
N MET A 103 -21.27 -31.97 3.35
CA MET A 103 -20.62 -32.17 4.66
C MET A 103 -21.65 -32.50 5.73
N TYR A 104 -22.87 -31.97 5.63
CA TYR A 104 -23.99 -32.37 6.48
C TYR A 104 -24.38 -33.84 6.28
N GLU A 105 -24.53 -34.31 5.04
CA GLU A 105 -24.85 -35.72 4.75
C GLU A 105 -23.82 -36.69 5.33
N LYS A 106 -22.52 -36.33 5.28
CA LYS A 106 -21.45 -37.15 5.86
C LYS A 106 -21.50 -37.21 7.39
N LEU A 107 -21.90 -36.11 8.03
CA LEU A 107 -22.09 -36.07 9.47
C LEU A 107 -23.29 -36.93 9.90
N GLU A 108 -24.39 -36.85 9.15
CA GLU A 108 -25.60 -37.64 9.40
C GLU A 108 -25.34 -39.14 9.26
N ALA A 109 -24.61 -39.54 8.22
CA ALA A 109 -24.19 -40.93 8.03
C ALA A 109 -23.29 -41.42 9.18
N SER A 110 -22.32 -40.60 9.61
CA SER A 110 -21.40 -40.95 10.69
C SER A 110 -22.08 -41.07 12.07
N ILE A 111 -23.18 -40.35 12.31
CA ILE A 111 -23.95 -40.43 13.55
C ILE A 111 -24.83 -41.69 13.55
N SER A 112 -25.26 -42.15 12.36
CA SER A 112 -26.12 -43.32 12.21
C SER A 112 -25.38 -44.66 12.36
N ASP A 113 -24.06 -44.70 12.16
CA ASP A 113 -23.25 -45.92 12.29
C ASP A 113 -22.87 -46.28 13.74
N THR A 114 -23.32 -45.51 14.75
CA THR A 114 -22.97 -45.71 16.17
C THR A 114 -24.18 -46.12 17.04
N ASN A 115 -25.25 -46.68 16.45
CA ASN A 115 -26.41 -47.21 17.19
C ASN A 115 -26.73 -48.65 16.79
#